data_AF-A0A6A5V3V4-F1
#
_entry.id   AF-A0A6A5V3V4-F1
#
_cell.length_a   1.000
_cell.length_b   1.000
_cell.length_c   1.000
_cell.angle_alpha   90.00
_cell.angle_beta   90.00
_cell.angle_gamma   90.00
#
_symmetry.space_group_name_H-M   'P 1'
#
loop_
_entity.id
_entity.type
_entity.pdbx_description
1 polymer ?
#
loop_
_entity_poly.entity_id
_entity_poly.type
_entity_poly.pdbx_seq_one_letter_code
_entity_poly.pdbx_strand_id
1 'polypeptide(L)'
;METLMRKTVREEGSLTKALQVKKKQQKKIKPLGLQQRKEYYSGAVFWSPRKLREARVRESVMDREKEKIELEKARKKAETTSAKLRQLQEKKERERLRAEKREEKERIVAEKKAEQQRKIQEKENSKKAIQTS
;
A
#
# COMPACT_ATOMS: atom_id res chain seq x y z
N MET A 1 28.86 59.31 -8.36
CA MET A 1 28.02 58.32 -7.62
C MET A 1 26.91 57.75 -8.50
N GLU A 2 26.09 58.57 -9.16
CA GLU A 2 24.95 58.07 -9.99
C GLU A 2 25.33 57.18 -11.18
N THR A 3 26.45 57.46 -11.85
CA THR A 3 26.86 56.71 -13.05
C THR A 3 27.26 55.27 -12.75
N LEU A 4 27.83 55.02 -11.57
CA LEU A 4 28.19 53.68 -11.09
C LEU A 4 26.92 52.88 -10.73
N MET A 5 25.95 53.51 -10.07
CA MET A 5 24.66 52.90 -9.73
C MET A 5 23.84 52.50 -10.97
N ARG A 6 23.87 53.29 -12.05
CA ARG A 6 23.17 52.91 -13.29
C ARG A 6 23.85 51.74 -14.02
N LYS A 7 25.16 51.59 -13.86
CA LYS A 7 25.92 50.49 -14.48
C LYS A 7 25.66 49.16 -13.77
N THR A 8 25.66 49.15 -12.44
CA THR A 8 25.35 47.95 -11.64
C THR A 8 23.93 47.43 -11.90
N VAL A 9 22.94 48.31 -11.91
CA VAL A 9 21.54 47.93 -12.20
C VAL A 9 21.38 47.34 -13.61
N ARG A 10 22.12 47.86 -14.59
CA ARG A 10 22.12 47.32 -15.97
C ARG A 10 22.76 45.93 -16.03
N GLU A 11 23.87 45.76 -15.32
CA GLU A 11 24.60 44.49 -15.27
C GLU A 11 23.76 43.40 -14.57
N GLU A 12 23.11 43.70 -13.45
CA GLU A 12 22.18 42.79 -12.76
C GLU A 12 20.98 42.41 -13.65
N GLY A 13 20.42 43.39 -14.37
CA GLY A 13 19.35 43.15 -15.34
C GLY A 13 19.76 42.24 -16.51
N SER A 14 21.04 42.27 -16.91
CA SER A 14 21.56 41.40 -17.97
C SER A 14 21.84 39.98 -17.46
N LEU A 15 22.34 39.84 -16.24
CA LEU A 15 22.63 38.57 -15.59
C LEU A 15 21.36 37.78 -15.29
N THR A 16 20.32 38.45 -14.79
CA THR A 16 19.01 37.82 -14.54
C THR A 16 18.38 37.31 -15.83
N LYS A 17 18.46 38.07 -16.94
CA LYS A 17 17.99 37.62 -18.26
C LYS A 17 18.79 36.42 -18.78
N ALA A 18 20.11 36.42 -18.64
CA ALA A 18 20.96 35.30 -19.05
C ALA A 18 20.64 34.01 -18.25
N LEU A 19 20.39 34.14 -16.94
CA LEU A 19 19.97 33.02 -16.09
C LEU A 19 18.60 32.46 -16.51
N GLN A 20 17.64 33.33 -16.85
CA GLN A 20 16.33 32.90 -17.36
C GLN A 20 16.44 32.16 -18.70
N VAL A 21 17.31 32.61 -19.60
CA VAL A 21 17.56 31.93 -20.89
C VAL A 21 18.15 30.54 -20.66
N LYS A 22 19.17 30.41 -19.80
CA LYS A 22 19.74 29.09 -19.44
C LYS A 22 18.70 28.15 -18.83
N LYS A 23 17.82 28.66 -17.95
CA LYS A 23 16.72 27.88 -17.36
C LYS A 23 15.71 27.38 -18.42
N LYS A 24 15.42 28.18 -19.46
CA LYS A 24 14.58 27.75 -20.59
C LYS A 24 15.26 26.69 -21.45
N GLN A 25 16.58 26.72 -21.56
CA GLN A 25 17.39 25.78 -22.36
C GLN A 25 17.52 24.40 -21.69
N GLN A 26 17.44 24.32 -20.35
CA GLN A 26 17.46 23.06 -19.59
C GLN A 26 16.16 22.23 -19.68
N LYS A 27 15.19 22.61 -20.51
CA LYS A 27 14.02 21.77 -20.76
C LYS A 27 14.48 20.48 -21.43
N LYS A 28 14.50 19.38 -20.67
CA LYS A 28 14.81 18.05 -21.20
C LYS A 28 13.88 17.75 -22.37
N ILE A 29 14.45 17.60 -23.56
CA ILE A 29 13.71 17.24 -24.77
C ILE A 29 13.37 15.76 -24.64
N LYS A 30 12.20 15.46 -24.05
CA LYS A 30 11.64 14.11 -24.13
C LYS A 30 11.18 13.89 -25.59
N PRO A 31 11.61 12.80 -26.25
CA PRO A 31 11.12 12.51 -27.59
C PRO A 31 9.61 12.23 -27.52
N LEU A 32 8.84 12.96 -28.32
CA LEU A 32 7.41 12.71 -28.45
C LEU A 32 7.20 11.37 -29.16
N GLY A 33 6.42 10.48 -28.55
CA GLY A 33 6.17 9.13 -29.07
C GLY A 33 5.23 9.12 -30.27
N LEU A 34 5.73 9.52 -31.45
CA LEU A 34 4.99 9.37 -32.70
C LEU A 34 5.28 7.99 -33.30
N GLN A 35 4.29 7.10 -33.25
CA GLN A 35 4.35 5.82 -33.96
C GLN A 35 4.42 6.07 -35.47
N GLN A 36 5.56 5.72 -36.07
CA GLN A 36 5.76 5.80 -37.52
C GLN A 36 4.80 4.82 -38.22
N ARG A 37 4.14 5.26 -39.29
CA ARG A 37 3.40 4.34 -40.16
C ARG A 37 4.43 3.50 -40.91
N LYS A 38 4.24 2.18 -40.95
CA LYS A 38 5.15 1.21 -41.61
C LYS A 38 5.34 1.48 -43.11
N GLU A 39 4.48 2.30 -43.71
CA GLU A 39 4.44 2.55 -45.15
C GLU A 39 5.62 3.37 -45.69
N TYR A 40 6.32 4.14 -44.82
CA TYR A 40 7.50 4.91 -45.21
C TYR A 40 8.66 4.64 -44.25
N TYR A 41 9.49 3.66 -44.58
CA TYR A 41 10.79 3.44 -43.95
C TYR A 41 11.84 4.42 -44.50
N SER A 42 11.74 5.68 -44.12
CA SER A 42 12.86 6.62 -44.28
C SER A 42 13.28 7.09 -42.89
N GLY A 43 14.57 7.05 -42.57
CA GLY A 43 15.09 7.30 -41.22
C GLY A 43 14.81 8.71 -40.66
N ALA A 44 14.27 9.63 -41.47
CA ALA A 44 13.94 10.99 -41.07
C ALA A 44 12.45 11.14 -40.69
N VAL A 45 12.17 11.36 -39.41
CA VAL A 45 10.83 11.70 -38.92
C VAL A 45 10.55 13.18 -39.18
N PHE A 46 9.83 13.50 -40.25
CA PHE A 46 9.38 14.88 -40.48
C PHE A 46 8.29 15.27 -39.48
N TRP A 47 8.53 16.30 -38.67
CA TRP A 47 7.59 16.83 -37.67
C TRP A 47 6.70 17.93 -38.26
N SER A 48 5.59 17.53 -38.88
CA SER A 48 4.55 18.50 -39.24
C SER A 48 3.76 18.94 -38.00
N PRO A 49 3.17 20.15 -37.97
CA PRO A 49 2.33 20.62 -36.85
C PRO A 49 1.21 19.65 -36.48
N ARG A 50 0.68 18.92 -37.47
CA ARG A 50 -0.31 17.86 -37.26
C ARG A 50 0.26 16.68 -36.46
N LYS A 51 1.44 16.18 -36.82
CA LYS A 51 2.13 15.09 -36.11
C LYS A 51 2.48 15.48 -34.67
N LEU A 52 2.82 16.75 -34.44
CA LEU A 52 3.08 17.26 -33.09
C LEU A 52 1.81 17.21 -32.21
N ARG A 53 0.65 17.58 -32.76
CA ARG A 53 -0.64 17.46 -32.04
C ARG A 53 -0.98 16.01 -31.74
N GLU A 54 -0.83 15.11 -32.72
CA GLU A 54 -1.09 13.68 -32.54
C GLU A 54 -0.22 13.06 -31.44
N ALA A 55 1.07 13.39 -31.40
CA ALA A 55 1.96 12.87 -30.36
C ALA A 55 1.61 13.39 -28.95
N ARG A 56 1.20 14.66 -28.83
CA ARG A 56 0.72 15.23 -27.54
C ARG A 56 -0.56 14.56 -27.06
N VAL A 57 -1.53 14.33 -27.96
CA VAL A 57 -2.77 13.63 -27.60
C VAL A 57 -2.45 12.22 -27.09
N ARG A 58 -1.54 11.50 -27.75
CA ARG A 58 -1.11 10.17 -27.29
C ARG A 58 -0.42 10.20 -25.95
N GLU A 59 0.50 11.14 -25.72
CA GLU A 59 1.15 11.30 -24.41
C GLU A 59 0.09 11.47 -23.31
N SER A 60 -0.91 12.32 -23.54
CA SER A 60 -2.01 12.51 -22.57
C SER A 60 -2.84 11.24 -22.33
N VAL A 61 -3.04 10.39 -23.34
CA VAL A 61 -3.74 9.10 -23.19
C VAL A 61 -2.88 8.12 -22.40
N MET A 62 -1.60 7.99 -22.74
CA MET A 62 -0.66 7.11 -22.05
C MET A 62 -0.50 7.50 -20.58
N ASP A 63 -0.45 8.79 -20.26
CA ASP A 63 -0.33 9.25 -18.88
C ASP A 63 -1.60 8.95 -18.09
N ARG A 64 -2.79 9.17 -18.67
CA ARG A 64 -4.06 8.74 -18.05
C ARG A 64 -4.12 7.22 -17.84
N GLU A 65 -3.60 6.43 -18.76
CA GLU A 65 -3.55 4.97 -18.62
C GLU A 65 -2.59 4.54 -17.51
N LYS A 66 -1.40 5.15 -17.43
CA LYS A 66 -0.46 4.89 -16.33
C LYS A 66 -1.07 5.25 -14.98
N GLU A 67 -1.71 6.42 -14.88
CA GLU A 67 -2.42 6.84 -13.67
C GLU A 67 -3.49 5.82 -13.27
N LYS A 68 -4.30 5.34 -14.22
CA LYS A 68 -5.30 4.29 -13.97
C LYS A 68 -4.65 2.99 -13.47
N ILE A 69 -3.55 2.56 -14.08
CA ILE A 69 -2.81 1.35 -13.68
C ILE A 69 -2.23 1.52 -12.27
N GLU A 70 -1.67 2.68 -11.95
CA GLU A 70 -1.14 2.97 -10.62
C GLU A 70 -2.24 3.00 -9.56
N LEU A 71 -3.39 3.61 -9.86
CA LEU A 71 -4.57 3.59 -8.99
C LEU A 71 -5.08 2.16 -8.78
N GLU A 72 -5.15 1.35 -9.83
CA GLU A 72 -5.58 -0.05 -9.72
C GLU A 72 -4.59 -0.87 -8.86
N LYS A 73 -3.29 -0.67 -9.04
CA LYS A 73 -2.25 -1.29 -8.19
C LYS A 73 -2.40 -0.87 -6.73
N ALA A 74 -2.67 0.41 -6.46
CA ALA A 74 -2.90 0.90 -5.11
C ALA A 74 -4.16 0.28 -4.49
N ARG A 75 -5.25 0.19 -5.24
CA ARG A 75 -6.50 -0.48 -4.80
C ARG A 75 -6.27 -1.96 -4.46
N LYS A 76 -5.61 -2.72 -5.35
CA LYS A 76 -5.27 -4.12 -5.09
C LYS A 76 -4.41 -4.29 -3.84
N LYS A 77 -3.44 -3.40 -3.61
CA LYS A 77 -2.65 -3.40 -2.37
C LYS A 77 -3.52 -3.14 -1.14
N ALA A 78 -4.41 -2.15 -1.20
CA ALA A 78 -5.33 -1.86 -0.09
C ALA A 78 -6.26 -3.05 0.20
N GLU A 79 -6.88 -3.63 -0.82
CA GLU A 79 -7.76 -4.80 -0.71
C GLU A 79 -7.02 -5.98 -0.08
N THR A 80 -5.82 -6.31 -0.56
CA THR A 80 -5.03 -7.42 0.01
C THR A 80 -4.64 -7.17 1.47
N THR A 81 -4.31 -5.93 1.85
CA THR A 81 -4.04 -5.60 3.27
C THR A 81 -5.29 -5.74 4.14
N SER A 82 -6.44 -5.27 3.65
CA SER A 82 -7.72 -5.39 4.37
C SER A 82 -8.14 -6.85 4.54
N ALA A 83 -7.95 -7.68 3.50
CA ALA A 83 -8.25 -9.11 3.56
C ALA A 83 -7.35 -9.83 4.57
N LYS A 84 -6.05 -9.50 4.61
CA LYS A 84 -5.11 -10.05 5.61
C LYS A 84 -5.52 -9.66 7.03
N LEU A 85 -5.92 -8.41 7.26
CA LEU A 85 -6.40 -7.95 8.56
C LEU A 85 -7.65 -8.73 9.00
N ARG A 86 -8.62 -8.90 8.10
CA ARG A 86 -9.83 -9.69 8.36
C ARG A 86 -9.50 -11.15 8.71
N GLN A 87 -8.61 -11.79 7.96
CA GLN A 87 -8.19 -13.17 8.25
C GLN A 87 -7.49 -13.28 9.62
N LEU A 88 -6.71 -12.28 10.01
CA LEU A 88 -6.07 -12.25 11.33
C LEU A 88 -7.10 -12.10 12.45
N GLN A 89 -8.13 -11.27 12.27
CA GLN A 89 -9.23 -11.14 13.22
C GLN A 89 -10.00 -12.46 13.37
N GLU A 90 -10.39 -13.09 12.26
CA GLU A 90 -11.10 -14.36 12.25
C GLU A 90 -10.28 -15.48 12.92
N LYS A 91 -8.97 -15.54 12.67
CA LYS A 91 -8.07 -16.49 13.35
C LYS A 91 -8.05 -16.26 14.87
N LYS A 92 -7.93 -15.00 15.31
CA LYS A 92 -7.94 -14.65 16.74
C LYS A 92 -9.26 -15.01 17.40
N GLU A 93 -10.39 -14.76 16.75
CA GLU A 93 -11.72 -15.15 17.26
C GLU A 93 -11.85 -16.67 17.36
N ARG A 94 -11.40 -17.39 16.33
CA ARG A 94 -11.40 -18.86 16.34
C ARG A 94 -10.52 -19.44 17.45
N GLU A 95 -9.38 -18.81 17.73
CA GLU A 95 -8.50 -19.20 18.84
C GLU A 95 -9.15 -18.94 20.20
N ARG A 96 -9.81 -17.78 20.38
CA ARG A 96 -10.57 -17.47 21.60
C ARG A 96 -11.68 -18.48 21.85
N LEU A 97 -12.49 -18.78 20.83
CA LEU A 97 -13.55 -19.80 20.92
C LEU A 97 -12.99 -21.19 21.25
N ARG A 98 -11.79 -21.52 20.75
CA ARG A 98 -11.13 -22.79 21.08
C ARG A 98 -10.59 -22.80 22.51
N ALA A 99 -10.06 -21.68 23.00
CA ALA A 99 -9.59 -21.54 24.37
C ALA A 99 -10.75 -21.65 25.36
N GLU A 100 -11.84 -20.92 25.14
CA GLU A 100 -13.07 -21.01 25.95
C GLU A 100 -13.61 -22.44 26.01
N LYS A 101 -13.69 -23.12 24.86
CA LYS A 101 -14.10 -24.54 24.82
C LYS A 101 -13.14 -25.48 25.55
N ARG A 102 -11.84 -25.17 25.61
CA ARG A 102 -10.87 -25.97 26.36
C ARG A 102 -11.03 -25.72 27.85
N GLU A 103 -11.14 -24.46 28.27
CA GLU A 103 -11.37 -24.10 29.67
C GLU A 103 -12.67 -24.71 30.21
N GLU A 104 -13.76 -24.66 29.43
CA GLU A 104 -15.03 -25.28 29.82
C GLU A 104 -14.89 -26.79 30.00
N LYS A 105 -14.21 -27.47 29.06
CA LYS A 105 -13.92 -28.91 29.19
C LYS A 105 -13.07 -29.21 30.41
N GLU A 106 -12.06 -28.40 30.69
CA GLU A 106 -11.20 -28.56 31.86
C GLU A 106 -11.98 -28.37 33.16
N ARG A 107 -12.88 -27.38 33.23
CA ARG A 107 -13.79 -27.18 34.37
C ARG A 107 -14.70 -28.39 34.59
N ILE A 108 -15.33 -28.89 33.54
CA ILE A 108 -16.20 -30.09 33.61
C ILE A 108 -15.39 -31.31 34.08
N VAL A 109 -14.17 -31.48 33.58
CA VAL A 109 -13.30 -32.60 33.98
C VAL A 109 -12.87 -32.44 35.44
N ALA A 110 -12.52 -31.23 35.89
CA ALA A 110 -12.16 -30.95 37.28
C ALA A 110 -13.33 -31.20 38.24
N GLU A 111 -14.54 -30.76 37.87
CA GLU A 111 -15.75 -30.99 38.65
C GLU A 111 -16.07 -32.49 38.76
N LYS A 112 -16.04 -33.23 37.64
CA LYS A 112 -16.23 -34.69 37.65
C LYS A 112 -15.19 -35.39 38.52
N LYS A 113 -13.93 -34.98 38.46
CA LYS A 113 -12.86 -35.54 39.31
C LYS A 113 -13.13 -35.24 40.79
N ALA A 114 -13.54 -34.02 41.13
CA ALA A 114 -13.89 -33.64 42.49
C ALA A 114 -15.10 -34.43 43.02
N GLU A 115 -16.13 -34.62 42.19
CA GLU A 115 -17.31 -35.43 42.54
C GLU A 115 -16.94 -36.90 42.79
N GLN A 116 -16.09 -37.48 41.94
CA GLN A 116 -15.58 -38.85 42.14
C GLN A 116 -14.79 -38.97 43.44
N GLN A 117 -13.92 -38.01 43.75
CA GLN A 117 -13.18 -37.97 45.01
C GLN A 117 -14.10 -37.87 46.22
N ARG A 118 -15.14 -37.02 46.17
CA ARG A 118 -16.16 -36.94 47.24
C ARG A 118 -16.87 -38.28 47.45
N LYS A 119 -17.30 -38.95 46.38
CA LYS A 119 -17.93 -40.28 46.46
C LYS A 119 -17.01 -41.34 47.07
N ILE A 120 -15.70 -41.28 46.78
CA ILE A 120 -14.72 -42.19 47.38
C ILE A 120 -14.59 -41.91 48.87
N GLN A 121 -14.42 -40.65 49.28
CA GLN A 121 -14.31 -40.26 50.68
C GLN A 121 -15.56 -40.62 51.49
N GLU A 122 -16.76 -40.42 50.93
CA GLU A 122 -18.02 -40.78 51.57
C GLU A 122 -18.12 -42.30 51.81
N LYS A 123 -17.74 -43.11 50.82
CA LYS A 123 -17.67 -44.58 50.96
C LYS A 123 -16.63 -45.03 51.98
N GLU A 124 -15.49 -44.35 52.08
CA GLU A 124 -14.49 -44.65 53.11
C GLU A 124 -14.98 -44.28 54.51
N ASN A 125 -15.61 -43.12 54.64
CA ASN A 125 -16.19 -42.66 55.90
C ASN A 125 -17.31 -43.58 56.39
N SER A 126 -18.19 -44.04 55.49
CA SER A 126 -19.25 -44.99 55.84
C SER A 126 -18.69 -46.35 56.30
N LYS A 127 -17.64 -46.84 55.63
CA LYS A 127 -16.95 -48.09 56.04
C LYS A 127 -16.31 -47.97 57.42
N LYS A 128 -15.66 -46.83 57.70
CA LYS A 128 -15.05 -46.57 59.01
C LYS A 128 -16.11 -46.50 60.11
N ALA A 129 -17.25 -45.84 59.86
CA ALA A 129 -18.35 -45.75 60.83
C ALA A 129 -18.96 -47.12 61.19
N ILE A 130 -19.07 -48.04 60.21
CA ILE A 130 -19.55 -49.41 60.43
C ILE A 130 -18.54 -50.23 61.26
N GLN A 131 -17.23 -49.98 61.15
CA GLN A 131 -16.20 -50.69 61.92
C GLN A 131 -16.05 -50.23 63.38
N THR A 132 -16.52 -49.02 63.70
CA THR A 132 -16.43 -48.44 65.05
C THR A 132 -17.72 -48.60 65.87
N SER A 133 -18.74 -49.27 65.33
CA SER A 133 -19.99 -49.65 66.01
C SER A 133 -19.96 -51.13 66.38
#